data_AF-A0A8J3FYM6-F1
#
_entry.id   AF-A0A8J3FYM6-F1
#
_cell.length_a   1.000
_cell.length_b   1.000
_cell.length_c   1.000
_cell.angle_alpha   90.00
_cell.angle_beta   90.00
_cell.angle_gamma   90.00
#
_symmetry.space_group_name_H-M   'P 1'
#
loop_
_entity.id
_entity.type
_entity.pdbx_description
1 polymer ?
#
loop_
_entity_poly.entity_id
_entity_poly.type
_entity_poly.pdbx_seq_one_letter_code
_entity_poly.pdbx_strand_id
1 'polypeptide(L)'
;MTNNVTTEPALSALRAAELEACAGYLVARKAQMRMGARVASLRQLVAEQPTRTDYRAAWDAAALAFYDAVQRTRVAYAKWQRAQLVADTAWTASEGRTPPALCALDGKAA
;
A
#
# COMPACT_ATOMS: atom_id res chain seq x y z
N MET A 1 8.83 -24.03 -28.03
CA MET A 1 7.79 -24.38 -27.03
C MET A 1 7.56 -23.17 -26.14
N THR A 2 6.33 -22.69 -26.18
CA THR A 2 5.82 -21.42 -25.65
C THR A 2 5.61 -21.49 -24.14
N ASN A 3 6.49 -20.87 -23.37
CA ASN A 3 6.33 -20.70 -21.92
C ASN A 3 5.43 -19.49 -21.54
N ASN A 4 4.73 -18.88 -22.51
CA ASN A 4 4.01 -17.62 -22.30
C ASN A 4 2.67 -17.77 -21.57
N VAL A 5 2.08 -18.97 -21.54
CA VAL A 5 0.72 -19.17 -21.01
C VAL A 5 0.67 -19.16 -19.47
N THR A 6 1.79 -19.42 -18.80
CA THR A 6 1.87 -19.50 -17.32
C THR A 6 2.37 -18.23 -16.64
N THR A 7 3.04 -17.33 -17.36
CA THR A 7 3.63 -16.09 -16.82
C THR A 7 2.63 -14.95 -16.71
N GLU A 8 1.72 -14.82 -17.67
CA GLU A 8 0.64 -13.81 -17.68
C GLU A 8 -0.30 -13.93 -16.47
N PRO A 9 -0.81 -15.13 -16.12
CA PRO A 9 -1.68 -15.31 -14.95
C PRO A 9 -0.96 -14.95 -13.64
N ALA A 10 0.33 -15.30 -13.51
CA ALA A 10 1.12 -15.02 -12.32
C ALA A 10 1.36 -13.50 -12.12
N LEU A 11 1.73 -12.78 -13.18
CA LEU A 11 1.90 -11.32 -13.12
C LEU A 11 0.57 -10.61 -12.81
N SER A 12 -0.53 -11.07 -13.40
CA SER A 12 -1.87 -10.52 -13.13
C SER A 12 -2.28 -10.69 -11.67
N ALA A 13 -1.98 -11.85 -11.07
CA ALA A 13 -2.27 -12.14 -9.66
C ALA A 13 -1.42 -11.27 -8.71
N LEU A 14 -0.14 -11.06 -9.03
CA LEU A 14 0.73 -10.17 -8.25
C LEU A 14 0.26 -8.72 -8.30
N ARG A 15 -0.17 -8.23 -9.48
CA ARG A 15 -0.72 -6.88 -9.62
C ARG A 15 -2.04 -6.72 -8.87
N ALA A 16 -2.91 -7.74 -8.90
CA ALA A 16 -4.14 -7.74 -8.13
C ALA A 16 -3.86 -7.67 -6.62
N ALA A 17 -2.90 -8.45 -6.12
CA ALA A 17 -2.49 -8.44 -4.72
C ALA A 17 -1.92 -7.07 -4.29
N GLU A 18 -1.13 -6.41 -5.14
CA GLU A 18 -0.64 -5.06 -4.89
C GLU A 18 -1.79 -4.05 -4.79
N LEU A 19 -2.75 -4.09 -5.71
CA LEU A 19 -3.91 -3.19 -5.70
C LEU A 19 -4.77 -3.39 -4.46
N GLU A 20 -4.99 -4.64 -4.04
CA GLU A 20 -5.70 -4.95 -2.80
C GLU A 20 -4.97 -4.40 -1.56
N ALA A 21 -3.64 -4.58 -1.50
CA ALA A 21 -2.82 -4.04 -0.42
C ALA A 21 -2.84 -2.50 -0.39
N CYS A 22 -2.78 -1.85 -1.56
CA CYS A 22 -2.91 -0.40 -1.72
C CYS A 22 -4.27 0.09 -1.22
N ALA A 23 -5.36 -0.57 -1.62
CA ALA A 23 -6.71 -0.24 -1.16
C ALA A 23 -6.82 -0.33 0.38
N GLY A 24 -6.26 -1.40 0.97
CA GLY A 24 -6.18 -1.56 2.42
C GLY A 24 -5.40 -0.43 3.11
N TYR A 25 -4.27 -0.02 2.53
CA TYR A 25 -3.50 1.13 3.02
C TYR A 25 -4.30 2.43 2.95
N LEU A 26 -4.97 2.72 1.83
CA LEU A 26 -5.77 3.94 1.67
C LEU A 26 -6.93 4.02 2.65
N VAL A 27 -7.61 2.90 2.92
CA VAL A 27 -8.65 2.81 3.96
C VAL A 27 -8.08 3.13 5.33
N ALA A 28 -6.95 2.50 5.70
CA ALA A 28 -6.27 2.77 6.97
C ALA A 28 -5.84 4.23 7.10
N ARG A 29 -5.27 4.81 6.04
CA ARG A 29 -4.82 6.21 6.00
C ARG A 29 -5.97 7.18 6.16
N LYS A 30 -7.10 6.93 5.48
CA LYS A 30 -8.32 7.76 5.62
C LYS A 30 -8.87 7.72 7.04
N ALA A 31 -8.88 6.54 7.68
CA ALA A 31 -9.27 6.40 9.08
C ALA A 31 -8.30 7.15 10.01
N GLN A 32 -6.99 7.02 9.81
CA GLN A 32 -5.98 7.77 10.56
C GLN A 32 -6.20 9.28 10.47
N MET A 33 -6.44 9.82 9.27
CA MET A 33 -6.69 11.26 9.09
C MET A 33 -7.94 11.73 9.84
N ARG A 34 -9.04 10.96 9.80
CA ARG A 34 -10.25 11.27 10.56
C ARG A 34 -10.00 11.29 12.07
N MET A 35 -9.24 10.33 12.59
CA MET A 35 -8.87 10.30 14.00
C MET A 35 -7.96 11.47 14.38
N GLY A 36 -7.01 11.84 13.52
CA GLY A 36 -6.15 13.00 13.72
C GLY A 36 -6.93 14.31 13.80
N ALA A 37 -7.92 14.49 12.91
CA ALA A 37 -8.81 15.65 12.97
C ALA A 37 -9.62 15.70 14.28
N ARG A 38 -10.11 14.55 14.76
CA ARG A 38 -10.80 14.44 16.05
C ARG A 38 -9.90 14.82 17.23
N VAL A 39 -8.64 14.36 17.24
CA VAL A 39 -7.66 14.72 18.27
C VAL A 39 -7.40 16.23 18.29
N ALA A 40 -7.23 16.84 17.11
CA ALA A 40 -7.02 18.29 16.99
C ALA A 40 -8.22 19.10 17.52
N SER A 41 -9.43 18.69 17.17
CA SER A 41 -10.67 19.31 17.65
C SER A 41 -10.83 19.19 19.17
N LEU A 42 -10.57 18.01 19.75
CA LEU A 42 -10.63 17.82 21.21
C LEU A 42 -9.54 18.59 21.94
N ARG A 43 -8.34 18.67 21.37
CA ARG A 43 -7.26 19.51 21.92
C ARG A 43 -7.67 20.98 21.98
N GLN A 44 -8.37 21.47 20.97
CA GLN A 44 -8.91 22.83 20.97
C GLN A 44 -9.93 23.03 22.09
N LEU A 45 -10.88 22.10 22.28
CA LEU A 45 -11.85 22.17 23.37
C LEU A 45 -11.19 22.16 24.76
N VAL A 46 -10.14 21.36 24.94
CA VAL A 46 -9.34 21.34 26.18
C VAL A 46 -8.63 22.68 26.41
N ALA A 47 -8.12 23.31 25.35
CA ALA A 47 -7.46 24.61 25.46
C ALA A 47 -8.46 25.74 25.80
N GLU A 48 -9.66 25.69 25.23
CA GLU A 48 -10.74 26.66 25.48
C GLU A 48 -11.35 26.49 26.87
N GLN A 49 -11.44 25.25 27.37
CA GLN A 49 -12.06 24.93 28.66
C GLN A 49 -11.17 24.01 29.50
N PRO A 50 -10.04 24.52 30.04
CA PRO A 50 -9.03 23.68 30.67
C PRO A 50 -9.54 22.97 31.93
N THR A 51 -10.52 23.52 32.65
CA THR A 51 -11.06 22.92 33.88
C THR A 51 -12.01 21.74 33.63
N ARG A 52 -12.45 21.54 32.38
CA ARG A 52 -13.35 20.45 31.98
C ARG A 52 -12.58 19.13 31.85
N THR A 53 -12.64 18.32 32.90
CA THR A 53 -11.95 17.02 32.97
C THR A 53 -12.50 16.00 31.97
N ASP A 54 -13.78 16.10 31.62
CA ASP A 54 -14.44 15.29 30.58
C ASP A 54 -13.82 15.51 29.20
N TYR A 55 -13.45 16.75 28.86
CA TYR A 55 -12.78 17.05 27.59
C TYR A 55 -11.36 16.50 27.56
N ARG A 56 -10.62 16.58 28.68
CA ARG A 56 -9.29 15.96 28.76
C ARG A 56 -9.36 14.45 28.60
N ALA A 57 -10.27 13.79 29.31
CA ALA A 57 -10.46 12.34 29.20
C ALA A 57 -10.84 11.92 27.77
N ALA A 58 -11.72 12.68 27.10
CA ALA A 58 -12.07 12.44 25.71
C ALA A 58 -10.88 12.65 24.76
N TRP A 59 -10.06 13.68 25.00
CA TRP A 59 -8.84 13.93 24.23
C TRP A 59 -7.81 12.81 24.38
N ASP A 60 -7.54 12.35 25.60
CA ASP A 60 -6.62 11.25 25.89
C ASP A 60 -7.05 9.96 25.19
N ALA A 61 -8.34 9.61 25.29
CA ALA A 61 -8.91 8.45 24.60
C ALA A 61 -8.78 8.57 23.07
N ALA A 62 -9.04 9.75 22.52
CA ALA A 62 -8.86 9.99 21.08
C ALA A 62 -7.39 9.95 20.64
N ALA A 63 -6.47 10.43 21.47
CA ALA A 63 -5.04 10.40 21.21
C ALA A 63 -4.52 8.95 21.16
N LEU A 64 -4.96 8.10 22.08
CA LEU A 64 -4.66 6.67 22.06
C LEU A 64 -5.19 5.99 20.79
N ALA A 65 -6.45 6.23 20.44
CA ALA A 65 -7.05 5.68 19.22
C ALA A 65 -6.34 6.16 17.94
N PHE A 66 -5.89 7.42 17.92
CA PHE A 66 -5.08 7.95 16.81
C PHE A 66 -3.72 7.27 16.72
N TYR A 67 -3.04 7.03 17.85
CA TYR A 67 -1.78 6.30 17.87
C TYR A 67 -1.94 4.88 17.30
N ASP A 68 -2.98 4.16 17.70
CA ASP A 68 -3.29 2.84 17.15
C ASP A 68 -3.55 2.90 15.64
N ALA A 69 -4.29 3.91 15.18
CA ALA A 69 -4.53 4.12 13.76
C ALA A 69 -3.24 4.42 12.97
N VAL A 70 -2.28 5.14 13.56
CA VAL A 70 -0.95 5.36 12.99
C VAL A 70 -0.22 4.02 12.83
N GLN A 71 -0.23 3.16 13.85
CA GLN A 71 0.45 1.86 13.77
C GLN A 71 -0.19 0.95 12.71
N ARG A 72 -1.53 0.87 12.66
CA ARG A 72 -2.23 0.10 11.64
C ARG A 72 -1.92 0.60 10.22
N THR A 73 -1.85 1.92 10.04
CA THR A 73 -1.51 2.52 8.75
C THR A 73 -0.06 2.20 8.35
N ARG A 74 0.89 2.25 9.29
CA ARG A 74 2.29 1.85 9.04
C ARG A 74 2.39 0.38 8.61
N VAL A 75 1.67 -0.51 9.28
CA VAL A 75 1.63 -1.93 8.92
C VAL A 75 1.02 -2.12 7.52
N ALA A 76 -0.09 -1.46 7.21
CA ALA A 76 -0.72 -1.54 5.90
C ALA A 76 0.20 -0.99 4.78
N TYR A 77 0.89 0.12 5.03
CA TYR A 77 1.88 0.67 4.12
C TYR A 77 3.03 -0.31 3.87
N ALA A 78 3.60 -0.91 4.92
CA ALA A 78 4.66 -1.89 4.79
C ALA A 78 4.22 -3.12 3.98
N LYS A 79 2.97 -3.57 4.14
CA LYS A 79 2.40 -4.66 3.33
C LYS A 79 2.28 -4.27 1.86
N TRP A 80 1.76 -3.08 1.57
CA TRP A 80 1.68 -2.58 0.20
C TRP A 80 3.05 -2.44 -0.45
N GLN A 81 4.04 -1.85 0.24
CA GLN A 81 5.41 -1.73 -0.26
C GLN A 81 6.04 -3.09 -0.58
N ARG A 82 5.82 -4.11 0.25
CA ARG A 82 6.29 -5.47 -0.05
C ARG A 82 5.61 -6.05 -1.29
N ALA A 83 4.29 -5.89 -1.42
CA ALA A 83 3.54 -6.38 -2.58
C ALA A 83 4.01 -5.70 -3.87
N GLN A 84 4.25 -4.38 -3.83
CA GLN A 84 4.81 -3.61 -4.93
C GLN A 84 6.19 -4.14 -5.34
N LEU A 85 7.12 -4.30 -4.40
CA LEU A 85 8.46 -4.82 -4.69
C LEU A 85 8.43 -6.22 -5.31
N VAL A 86 7.53 -7.10 -4.85
CA VAL A 86 7.39 -8.45 -5.43
C VAL A 86 6.83 -8.37 -6.85
N ALA A 87 5.81 -7.54 -7.08
CA ALA A 87 5.26 -7.32 -8.41
C ALA A 87 6.31 -6.73 -9.38
N ASP A 88 7.03 -5.71 -8.96
CA ASP A 88 8.10 -5.07 -9.75
C ASP A 88 9.26 -6.02 -10.06
N THR A 89 9.64 -6.87 -9.10
CA THR A 89 10.67 -7.89 -9.30
C THR A 89 10.21 -8.93 -10.34
N ALA A 90 8.97 -9.40 -10.24
CA ALA A 90 8.41 -10.35 -11.20
C ALA A 90 8.28 -9.72 -12.60
N TRP A 91 7.85 -8.46 -12.66
CA TRP A 91 7.78 -7.69 -13.90
C TRP A 91 9.15 -7.54 -14.55
N THR A 92 10.16 -7.10 -13.79
CA THR A 92 11.55 -6.99 -14.24
C THR A 92 12.09 -8.34 -14.72
N ALA A 93 11.77 -9.44 -14.05
CA ALA A 93 12.19 -10.77 -14.47
C ALA A 93 11.52 -11.22 -15.77
N SER A 94 10.27 -10.78 -16.03
CA SER A 94 9.53 -11.07 -17.27
C SER A 94 9.95 -10.21 -18.46
N GLU A 95 10.28 -8.93 -18.24
CA GLU A 95 10.79 -8.03 -19.28
C GLU A 95 12.30 -8.13 -19.49
N GLY A 96 13.04 -8.65 -18.49
CA GLY A 96 14.50 -8.72 -18.43
C GLY A 96 15.16 -9.95 -19.09
N ARG A 97 14.46 -10.69 -19.95
CA ARG A 97 15.09 -11.51 -20.98
C ARG A 97 14.32 -11.33 -22.28
N THR A 98 14.74 -10.38 -23.10
CA THR A 98 14.60 -10.52 -24.54
C THR A 98 15.32 -11.83 -24.92
N PRO A 99 14.62 -12.89 -25.35
CA PRO A 99 15.31 -14.00 -25.99
C PRO A 99 15.93 -13.44 -27.28
N PRO A 100 17.19 -13.76 -27.63
CA PRO A 100 17.73 -13.38 -28.92
C PRO A 100 16.99 -14.15 -30.02
N ALA A 101 15.91 -13.58 -30.52
CA ALA A 101 15.21 -14.02 -31.72
C ALA A 101 14.63 -12.74 -32.33
N LEU A 102 15.39 -12.05 -33.19
CA LEU A 102 15.25 -12.16 -34.65
C LEU A 102 16.50 -11.59 -35.38
N CYS A 103 17.70 -12.17 -35.16
CA CYS A 103 18.86 -11.91 -36.02
C CYS A 103 19.55 -13.20 -36.52
N ALA A 104 18.83 -14.33 -36.50
CA ALA A 104 19.32 -15.62 -36.98
C ALA A 104 18.41 -16.26 -38.05
N LEU A 105 17.62 -15.46 -38.77
CA LEU A 105 16.82 -15.92 -39.90
C LEU A 105 16.83 -14.95 -41.09
N ASP A 106 18.02 -14.49 -41.50
CA ASP A 106 18.29 -14.13 -42.90
C ASP A 106 19.19 -15.16 -43.59
N GLY A 107 19.15 -16.40 -43.10
CA GLY A 107 19.55 -17.58 -43.85
C GLY A 107 18.38 -18.09 -44.69
N LYS A 108 18.01 -17.37 -45.75
CA LYS A 108 17.28 -17.96 -46.87
C LYS A 108 18.21 -18.06 -48.07
N ALA A 109 18.65 -19.30 -48.30
CA ALA A 109 19.03 -19.76 -49.61
C ALA A 109 17.92 -19.47 -50.62
N ALA A 110 18.27 -18.77 -51.69
CA ALA A 110 17.72 -18.88 -53.04
C ALA A 110 18.81 -18.41 -54.00
#